data_AF-A0A9W4I4Y7-F1
#
_entry.id   AF-A0A9W4I4Y7-F1
#
_cell.length_a   1.000
_cell.length_b   1.000
_cell.length_c   1.000
_cell.angle_alpha   90.00
_cell.angle_beta   90.00
_cell.angle_gamma   90.00
#
_symmetry.space_group_name_H-M   'P 1'
#
loop_
_entity.id
_entity.type
_entity.pdbx_description
1 polymer ?
#
loop_
_entity_poly.entity_id
_entity_poly.type
_entity_poly.pdbx_seq_one_letter_code
_entity_poly.pdbx_strand_id
1 'polypeptide(L)'
;MSAARWILSLLLVSLTSHLNFRRVVYMAVSFYISGLIYACGSSTQILSIYPVSGPFLFFALQGVAVMAEQFFKTAIFFRLLLSQTLRWVRRTANFLFVYCWLMTSGGLIADDFARGGLWLMEPISVSPLRGLGFGLQDEGWWCWREPWFRYWSDGSYWGSGIRVL
;
A
#
# COMPACT_ATOMS: atom_id res chain seq x y z
N MET A 1 0.78 12.40 -18.01
CA MET A 1 2.20 12.00 -18.00
C MET A 1 2.55 11.52 -16.60
N SER A 2 3.30 10.42 -16.43
CA SER A 2 3.71 9.91 -15.10
C SER A 2 4.92 10.69 -14.56
N ALA A 3 4.95 11.01 -13.26
CA ALA A 3 6.04 11.75 -12.61
C ALA A 3 7.43 11.15 -12.88
N ALA A 4 7.52 9.82 -12.94
CA ALA A 4 8.77 9.12 -13.27
C ALA A 4 9.25 9.37 -14.70
N ARG A 5 8.35 9.52 -15.68
CA ARG A 5 8.70 9.90 -17.06
C ARG A 5 9.25 11.33 -17.11
N TRP A 6 8.67 12.23 -16.33
CA TRP A 6 9.14 13.61 -16.24
C TRP A 6 10.54 13.69 -15.61
N ILE A 7 10.79 12.95 -14.53
CA ILE A 7 12.13 12.85 -13.92
C ILE A 7 13.15 12.24 -14.88
N LEU A 8 12.77 11.17 -15.60
CA LEU A 8 13.66 10.57 -16.62
C LEU A 8 13.95 11.50 -17.78
N SER A 9 13.07 12.45 -18.12
CA SER A 9 13.33 13.44 -19.16
C SER A 9 14.36 14.51 -18.75
N LEU A 10 14.68 14.63 -17.46
CA LEU A 10 15.69 15.55 -16.93
C LEU A 10 17.07 14.88 -16.76
N LEU A 11 17.16 13.56 -16.90
CA LEU A 11 18.40 12.78 -16.70
C LEU A 11 19.16 12.57 -18.02
N LEU A 12 20.50 12.47 -17.94
CA LEU A 12 21.38 12.23 -19.08
C LEU A 12 20.91 11.04 -19.95
N VAL A 13 20.91 11.25 -21.26
CA VAL A 13 20.47 10.28 -22.29
C VAL A 13 21.25 8.95 -22.20
N SER A 14 22.50 8.97 -21.75
CA SER A 14 23.31 7.74 -21.60
C SER A 14 22.79 6.84 -20.48
N LEU A 15 22.35 7.38 -19.34
CA LEU A 15 21.81 6.58 -18.23
C LEU A 15 20.42 6.04 -18.55
N THR A 16 19.59 6.81 -19.26
CA THR A 16 18.23 6.39 -19.64
C THR A 16 18.22 5.33 -20.73
N SER A 17 19.35 5.08 -21.41
CA SER A 17 19.49 3.98 -22.36
C SER A 17 19.38 2.59 -21.72
N HIS A 18 19.75 2.45 -20.44
CA HIS A 18 19.71 1.17 -19.74
C HIS A 18 18.32 0.85 -19.19
N LEU A 19 17.72 -0.23 -19.70
CA LEU A 19 16.39 -0.74 -19.32
C LEU A 19 16.23 -1.00 -17.82
N ASN A 20 17.27 -1.55 -17.18
CA ASN A 20 17.28 -1.82 -15.74
C ASN A 20 17.31 -0.52 -14.92
N PHE A 21 18.09 0.47 -15.34
CA PHE A 21 18.17 1.76 -14.68
C PHE A 21 16.82 2.48 -14.72
N ARG A 22 16.16 2.49 -15.89
CA ARG A 22 14.80 3.03 -16.01
C ARG A 22 13.84 2.36 -15.03
N ARG A 23 13.79 1.02 -14.97
CA ARG A 23 12.89 0.29 -14.05
C ARG A 23 13.14 0.67 -12.60
N VAL A 24 14.41 0.75 -12.19
CA VAL A 24 14.81 1.18 -10.85
C VAL A 24 14.29 2.58 -10.54
N VAL A 25 14.47 3.54 -11.46
CA VAL A 25 13.97 4.91 -11.28
C VAL A 25 12.44 4.94 -11.20
N TYR A 26 11.72 4.20 -12.06
CA TYR A 26 10.26 4.10 -11.97
C TYR A 26 9.80 3.58 -10.61
N MET A 27 10.39 2.49 -10.13
CA MET A 27 10.05 1.91 -8.84
C MET A 27 10.35 2.88 -7.70
N ALA A 28 11.57 3.43 -7.66
CA ALA A 28 11.99 4.37 -6.62
C ALA A 28 11.06 5.60 -6.56
N VAL A 29 10.74 6.20 -7.71
CA VAL A 29 9.83 7.35 -7.78
C VAL A 29 8.42 6.96 -7.35
N SER A 30 7.91 5.81 -7.79
CA SER A 30 6.57 5.34 -7.39
C SER A 30 6.48 5.14 -5.88
N PHE A 31 7.40 4.42 -5.26
CA PHE A 31 7.40 4.18 -3.81
C PHE A 31 7.63 5.46 -3.02
N TYR A 32 8.49 6.36 -3.52
CA TYR A 32 8.73 7.66 -2.89
C TYR A 32 7.47 8.54 -2.90
N ILE A 33 6.79 8.67 -4.04
CA ILE A 33 5.54 9.43 -4.15
C ILE A 33 4.45 8.80 -3.26
N SER A 34 4.32 7.47 -3.27
CA SER A 34 3.38 6.78 -2.38
C SER A 34 3.67 7.06 -0.91
N GLY A 35 4.94 6.98 -0.50
CA GLY A 35 5.35 7.31 0.87
C GLY A 35 5.04 8.76 1.26
N LEU A 36 5.27 9.72 0.35
CA LEU A 36 4.95 11.13 0.60
C LEU A 36 3.45 11.36 0.76
N ILE A 37 2.62 10.76 -0.10
CA ILE A 37 1.16 10.90 -0.01
C ILE A 37 0.66 10.39 1.35
N TYR A 38 1.14 9.22 1.78
CA TYR A 38 0.75 8.66 3.07
C TYR A 38 1.34 9.42 4.26
N ALA A 39 2.56 9.95 4.15
CA ALA A 39 3.13 10.83 5.19
C ALA A 39 2.32 12.13 5.35
N CYS A 40 1.88 12.74 4.24
CA CYS A 40 0.97 13.88 4.28
C CYS A 40 -0.37 13.50 4.94
N GLY A 41 -0.94 12.35 4.57
CA GLY A 41 -2.16 11.83 5.19
C GLY A 41 -2.02 11.64 6.70
N SER A 42 -0.92 11.03 7.14
CA SER A 42 -0.58 10.86 8.56
C SER A 42 -0.39 12.21 9.26
N SER A 43 0.20 13.21 8.60
CA SER A 43 0.40 14.56 9.16
C SER A 43 -0.92 15.31 9.40
N THR A 44 -1.97 14.96 8.65
CA THR A 44 -3.32 15.54 8.82
C THR A 44 -4.18 14.82 9.86
N GLN A 45 -3.68 13.74 10.49
CA GLN A 45 -4.40 13.02 11.53
C GLN A 45 -4.36 13.75 12.88
N ILE A 46 -5.37 13.50 13.70
CA ILE A 46 -5.57 14.15 15.01
C ILE A 46 -4.42 13.84 16.00
N LEU A 47 -3.78 12.68 15.89
CA LEU A 47 -2.70 12.21 16.77
C LEU A 47 -1.40 11.85 16.03
N SER A 48 -1.01 12.65 15.03
CA SER A 48 0.23 12.39 14.29
C SER A 48 1.48 12.56 15.16
N ILE A 49 2.31 11.52 15.28
CA ILE A 49 3.57 11.60 16.02
C ILE A 49 4.79 11.37 15.11
N TYR A 50 4.70 10.53 14.07
CA TYR A 50 5.86 10.20 13.23
C TYR A 50 5.54 9.82 11.75
N PRO A 51 5.16 10.78 10.89
CA PRO A 51 4.79 10.52 9.49
C PRO A 51 5.95 10.00 8.62
N VAL A 52 7.19 10.32 8.99
CA VAL A 52 8.39 9.92 8.23
C VAL A 52 8.89 8.52 8.61
N SER A 53 8.88 8.16 9.90
CA SER A 53 9.36 6.84 10.35
C SER A 53 8.29 5.75 10.32
N GLY A 54 7.00 6.10 10.22
CA GLY A 54 5.91 5.15 10.03
C GLY A 54 5.59 4.93 8.53
N PRO A 55 4.61 5.66 7.98
CA PRO A 55 4.09 5.37 6.64
C PRO A 55 5.13 5.55 5.52
N PHE A 56 5.93 6.62 5.54
CA PHE A 56 6.95 6.83 4.50
C PHE A 56 7.98 5.70 4.48
N LEU A 57 8.50 5.32 5.64
CA LEU A 57 9.47 4.23 5.78
C LEU A 57 8.90 2.89 5.30
N PHE A 58 7.63 2.60 5.61
CA PHE A 58 6.95 1.40 5.11
C PHE A 58 6.98 1.32 3.57
N PHE A 59 6.58 2.40 2.87
CA PHE A 59 6.57 2.42 1.41
C PHE A 59 7.99 2.38 0.82
N ALA A 60 8.96 3.06 1.44
CA ALA A 60 10.36 2.98 1.03
C ALA A 60 10.89 1.54 1.13
N LEU A 61 10.56 0.83 2.21
CA LEU A 61 10.93 -0.58 2.40
C LEU A 61 10.29 -1.49 1.33
N GLN A 62 9.07 -1.21 0.86
CA GLN A 62 8.50 -1.99 -0.25
C GLN A 62 9.32 -1.86 -1.54
N GLY A 63 9.88 -0.67 -1.81
CA GLY A 63 10.81 -0.46 -2.92
C GLY A 63 12.08 -1.29 -2.79
N VAL A 64 12.66 -1.33 -1.58
CA VAL A 64 13.83 -2.17 -1.28
C VAL A 64 13.52 -3.66 -1.48
N ALA A 65 12.35 -4.12 -1.04
CA ALA A 65 11.92 -5.51 -1.20
C ALA A 65 11.88 -5.93 -2.68
N VAL A 66 11.24 -5.11 -3.52
CA VAL A 66 11.12 -5.38 -4.97
C VAL A 66 12.49 -5.36 -5.65
N MET A 67 13.37 -4.43 -5.26
CA MET A 67 14.75 -4.40 -5.76
C MET A 67 15.53 -5.64 -5.35
N ALA A 68 15.41 -6.07 -4.09
CA ALA A 68 16.07 -7.28 -3.58
C ALA A 68 15.57 -8.53 -4.30
N GLU A 69 14.25 -8.65 -4.53
CA GLU A 69 13.65 -9.74 -5.29
C GLU A 69 14.16 -9.76 -6.74
N GLN A 70 14.23 -8.59 -7.39
CA GLN A 70 14.73 -8.47 -8.77
C GLN A 70 16.23 -8.80 -8.86
N PHE A 71 17.03 -8.35 -7.89
CA PHE A 71 18.45 -8.69 -7.79
C PHE A 71 18.64 -10.19 -7.61
N PHE A 72 17.88 -10.80 -6.68
CA PHE A 72 17.94 -12.24 -6.45
C PHE A 72 17.59 -13.03 -7.72
N LYS A 73 16.54 -12.64 -8.44
CA LYS A 73 16.12 -13.28 -9.70
C LYS A 73 17.15 -13.14 -10.82
N THR A 74 17.84 -12.00 -10.89
CA THR A 74 18.72 -11.69 -12.04
C THR A 74 20.16 -12.13 -11.79
N ALA A 75 20.68 -11.92 -10.59
CA ALA A 75 22.09 -12.15 -10.26
C ALA A 75 22.34 -13.51 -9.60
N ILE A 76 21.43 -13.95 -8.72
CA ILE A 76 21.66 -15.12 -7.85
C ILE A 76 21.01 -16.37 -8.46
N PHE A 77 19.75 -16.27 -8.86
CA PHE A 77 18.96 -17.39 -9.36
C PHE A 77 19.57 -18.07 -10.59
N PHE A 78 20.14 -17.28 -11.51
CA PHE A 78 20.80 -17.81 -12.71
C PHE A 78 22.16 -18.44 -12.40
N ARG A 79 22.91 -17.90 -11.43
CA ARG A 79 24.24 -18.42 -11.05
C ARG A 79 24.19 -19.73 -10.26
N LEU A 80 23.12 -19.95 -9.49
CA LEU A 80 22.96 -21.14 -8.64
C LEU A 80 22.34 -22.36 -9.35
N LEU A 81 22.17 -22.33 -10.69
CA LEU A 81 21.45 -23.37 -11.45
C LEU A 81 20.04 -23.70 -10.89
N LEU A 82 19.46 -22.80 -10.10
CA LEU A 82 18.09 -22.92 -9.59
C LEU A 82 17.05 -22.87 -10.72
N SER A 83 17.47 -22.64 -11.97
CA SER A 83 16.65 -22.73 -13.17
C SER A 83 15.96 -24.09 -13.37
N GLN A 84 16.45 -25.16 -12.72
CA GLN A 84 15.83 -26.49 -12.73
C GLN A 84 14.85 -26.73 -11.56
N THR A 85 14.71 -25.79 -10.62
CA THR A 85 13.80 -25.98 -9.48
C THR A 85 12.33 -26.03 -9.90
N LEU A 86 11.55 -26.90 -9.23
CA LEU A 86 10.11 -27.02 -9.44
C LEU A 86 9.40 -25.67 -9.24
N ARG A 87 8.41 -25.42 -10.10
CA ARG A 87 7.64 -24.17 -10.10
C ARG A 87 6.97 -23.87 -8.75
N TRP A 88 6.55 -24.91 -8.03
CA TRP A 88 5.89 -24.75 -6.73
C TRP A 88 6.87 -24.20 -5.68
N VAL A 89 8.09 -24.74 -5.62
CA VAL A 89 9.14 -24.28 -4.69
C VAL A 89 9.45 -22.79 -4.89
N ARG A 90 9.53 -22.33 -6.15
CA ARG A 90 9.75 -20.90 -6.45
C ARG A 90 8.62 -20.02 -5.96
N ARG A 91 7.37 -20.48 -6.15
CA ARG A 91 6.18 -19.73 -5.71
C ARG A 91 6.12 -19.66 -4.19
N THR A 92 6.39 -20.77 -3.50
CA THR A 92 6.40 -20.83 -2.04
C THR A 92 7.51 -19.98 -1.45
N ALA A 93 8.73 -20.03 -2.00
CA ALA A 93 9.83 -19.16 -1.56
C ALA A 93 9.49 -17.67 -1.75
N ASN A 94 8.87 -17.31 -2.89
CA ASN A 94 8.44 -15.94 -3.12
C ASN A 94 7.34 -15.50 -2.15
N PHE A 95 6.37 -16.38 -1.91
CA PHE A 95 5.31 -16.13 -0.94
C PHE A 95 5.89 -15.94 0.47
N LEU A 96 6.79 -16.81 0.91
CA LEU A 96 7.44 -16.70 2.21
C LEU A 96 8.26 -15.43 2.33
N PHE A 97 9.00 -15.04 1.27
CA PHE A 97 9.73 -13.78 1.25
C PHE A 97 8.79 -12.58 1.45
N VAL A 98 7.73 -12.50 0.64
CA VAL A 98 6.74 -11.41 0.73
C VAL A 98 6.05 -11.42 2.09
N TYR A 99 5.62 -12.59 2.57
CA TYR A 99 4.94 -12.74 3.86
C TYR A 99 5.85 -12.28 5.01
N CYS A 100 7.09 -12.79 5.09
CA CYS A 100 8.04 -12.39 6.13
C CYS A 100 8.35 -10.89 6.03
N TRP A 101 8.53 -10.35 4.83
CA TRP A 101 8.79 -8.92 4.63
C TRP A 101 7.62 -8.04 5.10
N LEU A 102 6.39 -8.43 4.76
CA LEU A 102 5.19 -7.70 5.18
C LEU A 102 4.93 -7.84 6.68
N MET A 103 5.22 -8.99 7.28
CA MET A 103 5.08 -9.17 8.72
C MET A 103 6.10 -8.31 9.50
N THR A 104 7.33 -8.15 9.00
CA THR A 104 8.36 -7.34 9.66
C THR A 104 8.16 -5.83 9.42
N SER A 105 7.78 -5.43 8.21
CA SER A 105 7.57 -4.01 7.87
C SER A 105 6.18 -3.50 8.22
N GLY A 106 5.16 -4.36 8.28
CA GLY A 106 3.76 -3.99 8.43
C GLY A 106 3.41 -3.29 9.73
N GLY A 107 4.18 -3.51 10.80
CA GLY A 107 4.00 -2.80 12.07
C GLY A 107 4.10 -1.27 11.93
N LEU A 108 4.92 -0.79 10.99
CA LEU A 108 5.14 0.64 10.75
C LEU A 108 3.89 1.36 10.23
N ILE A 109 3.06 0.68 9.43
CA ILE A 109 1.82 1.25 8.89
C ILE A 109 0.60 0.90 9.75
N ALA A 110 0.62 -0.24 10.43
CA ALA A 110 -0.46 -0.66 11.32
C ALA A 110 -0.61 0.26 12.54
N ASP A 111 0.50 0.75 13.11
CA ASP A 111 0.48 1.72 14.22
C ASP A 111 -0.10 3.07 13.78
N ASP A 112 0.26 3.53 12.58
CA ASP A 112 -0.30 4.76 11.99
C ASP A 112 -1.81 4.63 11.75
N PHE A 113 -2.27 3.48 11.26
CA PHE A 113 -3.70 3.19 11.09
C PHE A 113 -4.45 3.10 12.43
N ALA A 114 -3.81 2.63 13.50
CA ALA A 114 -4.40 2.62 14.84
C ALA A 114 -4.56 4.02 15.42
N ARG A 115 -3.53 4.86 15.30
CA ARG A 115 -3.58 6.25 15.76
C ARG A 115 -4.54 7.10 14.93
N GLY A 116 -4.64 6.82 13.63
CA GLY A 116 -5.58 7.45 12.71
C GLY A 116 -7.04 7.01 12.87
N GLY A 117 -7.34 6.08 13.79
CA GLY A 117 -8.68 5.54 13.98
C GLY A 117 -9.17 4.68 12.80
N LEU A 118 -8.28 4.31 11.89
CA LEU A 118 -8.62 3.60 10.66
C LEU A 118 -9.09 2.16 10.94
N TRP A 119 -8.63 1.56 12.04
CA TRP A 119 -9.14 0.27 12.52
C TRP A 119 -10.53 0.33 13.15
N LEU A 120 -11.03 1.51 13.51
CA LEU A 120 -12.39 1.69 14.04
C LEU A 120 -13.43 1.77 12.92
N MET A 121 -12.98 2.03 11.70
CA MET A 121 -13.81 2.01 10.51
C MET A 121 -13.71 0.65 9.86
N GLU A 122 -14.84 0.03 9.49
CA GLU A 122 -14.82 -1.18 8.67
C GLU A 122 -14.51 -0.82 7.20
N PRO A 123 -13.29 -1.11 6.69
CA PRO A 123 -12.89 -0.64 5.37
C PRO A 123 -13.53 -1.45 4.24
N ILE A 124 -14.08 -2.62 4.56
CA ILE A 124 -14.71 -3.53 3.62
C ILE A 124 -16.22 -3.38 3.66
N SER A 125 -16.84 -3.07 2.53
CA SER A 125 -18.30 -2.97 2.40
C SER A 125 -18.99 -4.33 2.48
N VAL A 126 -18.33 -5.37 1.98
CA VAL A 126 -18.86 -6.73 1.91
C VAL A 126 -17.84 -7.72 2.45
N SER A 127 -18.27 -8.63 3.35
CA SER A 127 -17.47 -9.71 3.89
C SER A 127 -18.11 -11.07 3.56
N PRO A 128 -17.56 -11.82 2.58
CA PRO A 128 -18.01 -13.17 2.29
C PRO A 128 -17.89 -14.11 3.50
N LEU A 129 -16.85 -13.92 4.33
CA LEU A 129 -16.65 -14.72 5.55
C LEU A 129 -17.78 -14.49 6.57
N ARG A 130 -18.22 -13.24 6.77
CA ARG A 130 -19.42 -12.94 7.58
C ARG A 130 -20.67 -13.55 6.96
N GLY A 131 -20.84 -13.41 5.65
CA GLY A 131 -21.95 -14.02 4.92
C GLY A 131 -22.01 -15.56 5.02
N LEU A 132 -20.87 -16.22 5.24
CA LEU A 132 -20.75 -17.66 5.47
C LEU A 132 -20.94 -18.06 6.95
N GLY A 133 -21.24 -17.11 7.84
CA GLY A 133 -21.48 -17.36 9.26
C GLY A 133 -20.23 -17.34 10.14
N PHE A 134 -19.07 -16.91 9.63
CA PHE A 134 -17.87 -16.67 10.44
C PHE A 134 -17.85 -15.28 11.10
N GLY A 135 -18.96 -14.54 11.05
CA GLY A 135 -19.17 -13.26 11.73
C GLY A 135 -19.77 -13.41 13.13
N LEU A 136 -20.01 -12.29 13.82
CA LEU A 136 -20.85 -12.29 15.03
C LEU A 136 -22.30 -12.65 14.67
N GLN A 137 -23.07 -13.13 15.65
CA GLN A 137 -24.51 -13.33 15.48
C GLN A 137 -25.16 -12.03 15.00
N ASP A 138 -26.03 -12.15 13.99
CA ASP A 138 -26.73 -11.05 13.30
C ASP A 138 -25.89 -10.18 12.34
N GLU A 139 -24.66 -10.59 12.00
CA GLU A 139 -23.87 -9.93 10.95
C GLU A 139 -24.09 -10.56 9.57
N GLY A 140 -24.59 -9.76 8.63
CA GLY A 140 -24.73 -10.17 7.24
C GLY A 140 -23.42 -10.03 6.44
N TRP A 141 -23.49 -10.43 5.17
CA TRP A 141 -22.47 -10.13 4.17
C TRP A 141 -22.17 -8.62 4.00
N TRP A 142 -23.13 -7.74 4.33
CA TRP A 142 -22.97 -6.29 4.26
C TRP A 142 -22.47 -5.75 5.61
N CYS A 143 -21.29 -5.14 5.60
CA CYS A 143 -20.60 -4.71 6.82
C CYS A 143 -21.07 -3.33 7.30
N TRP A 144 -21.42 -2.43 6.39
CA TRP A 144 -21.72 -1.04 6.74
C TRP A 144 -23.14 -0.88 7.27
N ARG A 145 -23.27 -0.57 8.57
CA ARG A 145 -24.58 -0.37 9.23
C ARG A 145 -25.09 1.06 9.07
N GLU A 146 -24.23 2.07 9.17
CA GLU A 146 -24.60 3.45 8.90
C GLU A 146 -24.40 3.85 7.43
N PRO A 147 -25.33 4.65 6.86
CA PRO A 147 -25.11 5.24 5.55
C PRO A 147 -24.01 6.30 5.66
N TRP A 148 -22.98 6.18 4.81
CA TRP A 148 -21.86 7.14 4.73
C TRP A 148 -22.33 8.57 4.39
N PHE A 149 -23.50 8.66 3.75
CA PHE A 149 -24.09 9.91 3.31
C PHE A 149 -25.50 10.05 3.92
N ARG A 150 -25.74 11.16 4.61
CA ARG A 150 -27.07 11.53 5.09
C ARG A 150 -27.45 12.90 4.55
N TYR A 151 -28.67 13.01 4.05
CA TYR A 151 -29.23 14.33 3.73
C TYR A 151 -29.44 15.11 5.02
N TRP A 152 -28.89 16.32 5.07
CA TRP A 152 -29.02 17.25 6.17
C TRP A 152 -29.66 18.53 5.65
N SER A 153 -30.54 19.14 6.45
CA SER A 153 -31.13 20.44 6.16
C SER A 153 -31.35 21.20 7.46
N ASP A 154 -30.92 22.46 7.50
CA ASP A 154 -31.26 23.41 8.55
C ASP A 154 -32.47 24.30 8.19
N GLY A 155 -33.19 23.95 7.12
CA GLY A 155 -34.32 24.71 6.60
C GLY A 155 -33.95 25.84 5.62
N SER A 156 -32.67 26.12 5.40
CA SER A 156 -32.20 27.09 4.41
C SER A 156 -31.67 26.39 3.15
N TYR A 157 -31.69 27.09 2.00
CA TYR A 157 -31.12 26.59 0.75
C TYR A 157 -29.62 26.31 0.89
N TRP A 158 -28.88 27.16 1.61
CA TRP A 158 -27.42 27.05 1.77
C TRP A 158 -26.98 26.09 2.88
N GLY A 159 -27.86 25.76 3.83
CA GLY A 159 -27.59 24.79 4.89
C GLY A 159 -28.24 23.41 4.65
N SER A 160 -28.74 23.18 3.43
CA SER A 160 -29.22 21.88 2.98
C SER A 160 -28.20 21.21 2.06
N GLY A 161 -27.92 19.92 2.29
CA GLY A 161 -26.95 19.19 1.50
C GLY A 161 -26.75 17.75 1.94
N ILE A 162 -25.78 17.10 1.32
CA ILE A 162 -25.35 15.74 1.70
C ILE A 162 -24.19 15.89 2.68
N ARG A 163 -24.35 15.37 3.89
CA ARG A 163 -23.30 15.30 4.90
C ARG A 163 -22.67 13.90 4.87
N VAL A 164 -21.34 13.85 4.96
CA VAL A 164 -20.59 12.63 5.24
C VAL A 164 -20.59 12.40 6.76
N LEU A 165 -21.05 11.23 7.20
CA LEU A 165 -21.07 10.84 8.61
C LEU A 165 -19.72 10.28 9.06
#